data_AF-A0A537WYJ5-F1
#
_entry.id   AF-A0A537WYJ5-F1
#
_cell.length_a   1.000
_cell.length_b   1.000
_cell.length_c   1.000
_cell.angle_alpha   90.00
_cell.angle_beta   90.00
_cell.angle_gamma   90.00
#
_symmetry.space_group_name_H-M   'P 1'
#
loop_
_entity.id
_entity.type
_entity.pdbx_description
1 polymer ?
#
loop_
_entity_poly.entity_id
_entity_poly.type
_entity_poly.pdbx_seq_one_letter_code
_entity_poly.pdbx_strand_id
1 'polypeptide(L)' 'MTAAVIELASILNLKPVAEGIERADQLEQLIAMRCDLGQGFLFAKPLPTDELEDLVNEHVAMRLEADALADRAD' A
#
# COMPACT_ATOMS: atom_id res chain seq x y z
N MET A 1 14.25 10.30 11.41
CA MET A 1 14.44 8.85 11.63
C MET A 1 13.84 8.02 10.50
N THR A 2 12.55 8.19 10.15
CA THR A 2 11.85 7.46 9.07
C THR A 2 12.62 7.43 7.74
N ALA A 3 13.02 8.59 7.20
CA ALA A 3 13.79 8.65 5.95
C ALA A 3 15.11 7.86 5.99
N ALA A 4 15.81 7.85 7.13
CA ALA A 4 17.05 7.09 7.27
C ALA A 4 16.82 5.57 7.28
N VAL A 5 15.69 5.11 7.84
CA VAL A 5 15.31 3.69 7.80
C VAL A 5 14.91 3.27 6.39
N ILE A 6 14.17 4.11 5.66
CA ILE A 6 13.80 3.86 4.26
C ILE A 6 15.05 3.79 3.38
N GLU A 7 15.98 4.73 3.56
CA GLU A 7 17.25 4.73 2.83
C GLU A 7 18.09 3.49 3.15
N LEU A 8 18.17 3.09 4.42
CA LEU A 8 18.86 1.86 4.82
C LEU A 8 18.21 0.61 4.18
N ALA A 9 16.89 0.54 4.15
CA ALA A 9 16.18 -0.56 3.50
C ALA A 9 16.49 -0.62 2.00
N SER A 10 16.55 0.53 1.31
CA SER A 10 16.97 0.64 -0.09
C SER A 10 18.38 0.07 -0.31
N ILE A 11 19.36 0.48 0.52
CA ILE A 11 20.75 -0.01 0.46
C ILE A 11 20.83 -1.53 0.64
N LEU A 12 19.99 -2.09 1.52
CA LEU A 12 19.95 -3.52 1.83
C LEU A 12 19.06 -4.31 0.87
N ASN A 13 18.46 -3.67 -0.14
CA ASN A 13 17.48 -4.26 -1.06
C ASN A 13 16.29 -4.91 -0.32
N LEU A 14 15.82 -4.25 0.73
CA LEU A 14 14.65 -4.61 1.51
C LEU A 14 13.48 -3.68 1.17
N LYS A 15 12.26 -4.20 1.30
CA LYS A 15 11.03 -3.41 1.17
C LYS A 15 10.48 -3.07 2.56
N PRO A 16 10.60 -1.81 3.03
CA PRO A 16 10.04 -1.44 4.32
C PRO A 16 8.51 -1.39 4.24
N VAL A 17 7.84 -1.68 5.35
CA VAL A 17 6.40 -1.49 5.53
C VAL A 17 6.19 -0.42 6.60
N ALA A 18 5.51 0.67 6.25
CA ALA A 18 5.17 1.72 7.21
C ALA A 18 3.86 1.40 7.92
N GLU A 19 3.93 1.10 9.22
CA GLU A 19 2.75 0.79 10.04
C GLU A 19 2.23 2.04 10.78
N GLY A 20 0.92 2.07 11.05
CA GLY A 20 0.26 3.15 11.81
C GLY A 20 -0.11 4.38 10.99
N ILE A 21 -0.40 4.21 9.69
CA ILE A 21 -0.85 5.30 8.82
C ILE A 21 -2.32 5.61 9.08
N GLU A 22 -2.62 6.79 9.61
CA GLU A 22 -3.99 7.18 9.99
C GLU A 22 -4.50 8.39 9.20
N ARG A 23 -3.61 9.14 8.55
CA ARG A 23 -3.93 10.40 7.87
C ARG A 23 -3.26 10.51 6.51
N ALA A 24 -3.91 11.23 5.59
CA ALA A 24 -3.42 11.45 4.24
C ALA A 24 -2.04 12.13 4.19
N ASP A 25 -1.75 13.08 5.09
CA ASP A 25 -0.45 13.77 5.16
C ASP A 25 0.70 12.81 5.50
N GLN A 26 0.45 11.77 6.29
CA GLN A 26 1.45 10.73 6.60
C GLN A 26 1.72 9.88 5.36
N LEU A 27 0.65 9.47 4.64
CA LEU A 27 0.76 8.70 3.41
C LEU A 27 1.54 9.46 2.33
N GLU A 28 1.22 10.73 2.12
CA GLU A 28 1.90 11.59 1.15
C GLU A 28 3.41 11.70 1.45
N GLN A 29 3.78 11.86 2.72
CA GLN A 29 5.19 11.89 3.12
C GLN A 29 5.88 10.55 2.85
N LEU A 30 5.24 9.42 3.14
CA LEU A 30 5.78 8.08 2.91
C LEU A 30 5.99 7.81 1.42
N ILE A 31 5.03 8.18 0.57
CA ILE A 31 5.15 8.09 -0.90
C ILE A 31 6.30 8.98 -1.40
N ALA A 32 6.43 10.22 -0.91
CA ALA A 32 7.52 11.11 -1.27
C ALA A 32 8.91 10.54 -0.90
N MET A 33 8.97 9.75 0.17
CA MET A 33 10.18 9.03 0.59
C MET A 33 10.37 7.69 -0.13
N ARG A 34 9.49 7.31 -1.07
CA ARG A 34 9.50 6.01 -1.79
C ARG A 34 9.29 4.80 -0.88
N CYS A 35 8.47 4.94 0.14
CA CYS A 35 7.96 3.82 0.93
C CYS A 35 6.60 3.40 0.34
N ASP A 36 6.61 2.34 -0.48
CA ASP A 36 5.45 1.95 -1.27
C ASP A 36 4.51 0.96 -0.56
N LEU A 37 4.91 0.45 0.60
CA LEU A 37 4.11 -0.48 1.41
C LEU A 37 3.75 0.16 2.75
N GLY A 38 2.50 0.01 3.17
CA GLY A 38 2.05 0.51 4.45
C GLY A 38 0.77 -0.12 4.95
N GLN A 39 0.52 0.06 6.24
CA GLN A 39 -0.67 -0.39 6.95
C GLN A 39 -1.13 0.68 7.94
N GLY A 40 -2.43 0.84 8.09
CA GLY A 40 -3.00 1.67 9.15
C GLY A 40 -4.46 1.98 8.89
N PHE A 41 -5.07 2.69 9.83
CA PHE A 41 -6.52 2.96 9.83
C PHE A 41 -6.96 3.91 8.72
N LEU A 42 -6.02 4.60 8.06
CA LEU A 42 -6.31 5.31 6.82
C LEU A 42 -6.83 4.37 5.72
N PHE A 43 -6.34 3.13 5.68
CA PHE A 43 -6.74 2.13 4.69
C PHE A 43 -7.91 1.29 5.18
N ALA A 44 -7.72 0.62 6.32
CA ALA A 44 -8.74 -0.20 6.95
C ALA A 44 -8.43 -0.36 8.44
N LYS A 45 -9.47 -0.53 9.26
CA LYS A 45 -9.32 -1.07 10.61
C LYS A 45 -9.06 -2.58 10.53
N PRO A 46 -8.63 -3.25 11.62
CA PRO A 46 -8.59 -4.71 11.66
C PRO A 46 -9.98 -5.27 11.34
N LEU A 47 -10.04 -6.15 10.35
CA LEU A 47 -11.30 -6.70 9.83
C LEU A 47 -11.48 -8.15 10.33
N PRO A 48 -12.73 -8.59 10.54
CA PRO A 48 -13.04 -10.02 10.63
C PRO A 48 -12.79 -10.70 9.27
N THR A 49 -12.76 -12.03 9.27
CA THR A 49 -12.38 -12.82 8.10
C THR A 49 -13.28 -12.60 6.89
N ASP A 50 -14.59 -12.51 7.11
CA ASP A 50 -15.59 -12.26 6.07
C ASP A 50 -15.40 -10.89 5.40
N GLU A 51 -15.23 -9.83 6.18
CA GLU A 51 -14.97 -8.49 5.65
C GLU A 51 -13.60 -8.39 4.93
N LEU A 52 -12.59 -9.16 5.39
CA LEU A 52 -11.30 -9.25 4.71
C LEU A 52 -11.42 -9.95 3.34
N GLU A 53 -12.19 -11.04 3.26
CA GLU A 53 -12.45 -11.74 2.00
C GLU A 53 -13.10 -10.82 0.98
N ASP A 54 -14.11 -10.06 1.39
CA ASP A 54 -14.77 -9.06 0.53
C ASP A 54 -13.77 -8.01 0.04
N LEU A 55 -12.99 -7.42 0.93
CA LEU A 55 -11.98 -6.41 0.57
C LEU A 55 -10.96 -6.95 -0.45
N VAL A 56 -10.47 -8.18 -0.26
CA VAL A 56 -9.50 -8.79 -1.16
C VAL A 56 -10.13 -9.09 -2.52
N ASN A 57 -11.35 -9.63 -2.54
CA ASN A 57 -12.06 -9.95 -3.78
C ASN A 57 -12.36 -8.69 -4.60
N GLU A 58 -12.81 -7.61 -3.95
CA GLU A 58 -13.03 -6.31 -4.60
C GLU A 58 -11.72 -5.78 -5.21
N HIS A 59 -10.62 -5.82 -4.44
CA HIS A 59 -9.33 -5.32 -4.92
C HIS A 59 -8.78 -6.12 -6.12
N VAL A 60 -8.94 -7.45 -6.10
CA VAL A 60 -8.56 -8.32 -7.22
C VAL A 60 -9.42 -8.02 -8.45
N ALA A 61 -10.74 -7.88 -8.29
CA ALA A 61 -11.63 -7.55 -9.40
C ALA A 61 -11.25 -6.20 -10.05
N MET A 62 -11.02 -5.16 -9.24
CA MET A 62 -10.59 -3.84 -9.73
C MET A 62 -9.25 -3.92 -10.49
N ARG A 63 -8.30 -4.73 -10.01
CA ARG A 63 -7.00 -4.90 -10.67
C ARG A 63 -7.12 -5.61 -12.00
N LEU A 64 -7.91 -6.68 -12.08
CA LEU A 64 -8.17 -7.42 -13.32
C LEU A 64 -8.84 -6.53 -14.37
N GLU A 65 -9.78 -5.68 -13.96
CA GLU A 65 -10.39 -4.69 -14.86
C GLU A 65 -9.36 -3.68 -15.37
N ALA A 66 -8.54 -3.12 -14.47
CA ALA A 66 -7.49 -2.17 -14.85
C ALA A 66 -6.48 -2.77 -15.84
N ASP A 67 -6.03 -4.00 -15.62
CA ASP A 67 -5.10 -4.71 -16.48
C ASP A 67 -5.73 -5.00 -17.86
N ALA A 68 -7.00 -5.44 -17.90
CA ALA A 68 -7.73 -5.67 -19.14
C ALA A 68 -7.98 -4.38 -19.96
N LEU A 69 -8.10 -3.23 -19.30
CA LEU A 69 -8.17 -1.93 -19.95
C LEU A 69 -6.81 -1.50 -20.53
N ALA A 70 -5.71 -1.78 -19.82
CA ALA A 70 -4.35 -1.50 -20.31
C ALA A 70 -4.01 -2.34 -21.55
N ASP A 71 -4.33 -3.63 -21.54
CA ASP A 71 -4.10 -4.55 -22.69
C ASP A 71 -4.90 -4.19 -23.95
N ARG A 72 -5.95 -3.37 -23.82
CA ARG A 72 -6.77 -2.88 -24.95
C ARG A 72 -6.29 -1.53 -25.51
N ALA A 73 -5.41 -0.85 -24.79
CA ALA A 73 -4.88 0.45 -25.17
C ALA A 73 -3.54 0.35 -25.94
N ASP A 74 -2.95 -0.84 -26.01
CA ASP A 74 -1.80 -1.24 -26.83
C ASP A 74 -2.23 -1.89 -28.16
#